data_AF-A0A432H818-F1
#
_entry.id   AF-A0A432H818-F1
#
_cell.length_a   1.000
_cell.length_b   1.000
_cell.length_c   1.000
_cell.angle_alpha   90.00
_cell.angle_beta   90.00
_cell.angle_gamma   90.00
#
_symmetry.space_group_name_H-M   'P 1'
#
loop_
_entity.id
_entity.type
_entity.pdbx_description
1 polymer ?
#
loop_
_entity_poly.entity_id
_entity_poly.type
_entity_poly.pdbx_seq_one_letter_code
_entity_poly.pdbx_strand_id
1 'polypeptide(L)'
;MEFDRRSFLKLGGAACLPLMFPGVRTWALDEQTASRAALGDRILILVELQGGNDGLNTVIPYRDERYKELRPKIAVPDSKIIALGNHLGMNDALSPLADAWEAGEASWILGLGYPQPNRSHFRSIEIWETGSDSDEELRDGWLSRLIQGAARDPGRAADGIVLGGGDAGPFYGGSTRVIHLDDPVSFARQARAVPDIARGEDARKALRHLLDVQKDVKRAAQVIEEKRAGAPKHGVKFPTTRFGKRCEIAASLVTAAVPCPLIKLSHGGFDTHTDQPRRHPRLLAELAAGLAALRKALMASGDWDRVLISTYSEFGRRARENGNQGTDHGTAAPHLWMGGQVKGGLAGAQPDLG
;
A
#
# COMPACT_ATOMS: atom_id res chain seq x y z
N MET A 1 31.56 -32.54 16.71
CA MET A 1 30.30 -32.53 15.94
C MET A 1 30.69 -32.91 14.52
N GLU A 2 30.50 -34.18 14.14
CA GLU A 2 30.87 -34.69 12.81
C GLU A 2 29.80 -34.33 11.79
N PHE A 3 30.21 -33.73 10.67
CA PHE A 3 29.32 -33.43 9.55
C PHE A 3 29.28 -34.63 8.60
N ASP A 4 28.10 -35.25 8.48
CA ASP A 4 27.86 -36.34 7.52
C ASP A 4 27.75 -35.82 6.07
N ARG A 5 28.21 -36.64 5.12
CA ARG A 5 28.22 -36.39 3.67
C ARG A 5 26.83 -36.05 3.11
N ARG A 6 25.74 -36.52 3.73
CA ARG A 6 24.36 -36.13 3.36
C ARG A 6 24.03 -34.67 3.68
N SER A 7 24.62 -34.09 4.73
CA SER A 7 24.43 -32.68 5.07
C SER A 7 25.22 -31.76 4.12
N PHE A 8 26.39 -32.21 3.63
CA PHE A 8 27.17 -31.49 2.63
C PHE A 8 26.47 -31.46 1.25
N LEU A 9 25.82 -32.56 0.85
CA LEU A 9 25.08 -32.62 -0.42
C LEU A 9 23.75 -31.84 -0.38
N LYS A 10 23.11 -31.69 0.80
CA LYS A 10 21.94 -30.81 0.96
C LYS A 10 22.30 -29.32 0.92
N LEU A 11 23.50 -28.93 1.37
CA LEU A 11 24.01 -27.56 1.20
C LEU A 11 24.53 -27.27 -0.22
N GLY A 12 25.04 -28.28 -0.94
CA GLY A 12 25.59 -28.12 -2.28
C GLY A 12 24.55 -27.89 -3.39
N GLY A 13 23.29 -28.29 -3.19
CA GLY A 13 22.24 -28.22 -4.22
C GLY A 13 21.63 -26.82 -4.44
N ALA A 14 21.72 -25.93 -3.46
CA ALA A 14 21.13 -24.58 -3.54
C ALA A 14 22.04 -23.53 -4.20
N ALA A 15 23.33 -23.85 -4.39
CA ALA A 15 24.31 -22.90 -4.93
C ALA A 15 24.34 -22.81 -6.47
N CYS A 16 23.63 -23.69 -7.18
CA CYS A 16 23.70 -23.76 -8.65
C CYS A 16 22.51 -23.13 -9.39
N LEU A 17 21.43 -22.74 -8.70
CA LEU A 17 20.30 -22.06 -9.35
C LEU A 17 20.65 -20.71 -10.03
N PRO A 18 21.59 -19.88 -9.53
CA PRO A 18 21.91 -18.59 -10.16
C PRO A 18 22.59 -18.71 -11.53
N LEU A 19 23.09 -19.90 -11.89
CA LEU A 19 23.88 -20.11 -13.10
C LEU A 19 23.05 -20.50 -14.33
N MET A 20 21.76 -20.83 -14.16
CA MET A 20 20.91 -21.29 -15.28
C MET A 20 19.94 -20.23 -15.84
N PHE A 21 19.81 -19.07 -15.21
CA PHE A 21 18.99 -17.96 -15.71
C PHE A 21 19.63 -16.59 -15.41
N PRO A 22 20.31 -15.95 -16.36
CA PRO A 22 20.80 -14.59 -16.17
C PRO A 22 19.61 -13.63 -16.12
N GLY A 23 19.28 -13.12 -14.92
CA GLY A 23 18.27 -12.07 -14.72
C GLY A 23 17.33 -12.25 -13.52
N VAL A 24 17.30 -13.43 -12.89
CA VAL A 24 16.47 -13.65 -11.69
C VAL A 24 17.33 -13.48 -10.44
N ARG A 25 17.29 -12.29 -9.83
CA ARG A 25 17.77 -12.12 -8.45
C ARG A 25 16.74 -12.77 -7.53
N THR A 26 17.10 -13.89 -6.91
CA THR A 26 16.33 -14.55 -5.87
C THR A 26 16.14 -13.58 -4.70
N TRP A 27 14.92 -13.11 -4.51
CA TRP A 27 14.46 -12.27 -3.41
C TRP A 27 14.18 -13.09 -2.13
N ALA A 28 14.76 -14.28 -2.02
CA ALA A 28 14.85 -15.00 -0.77
C ALA A 28 15.92 -14.33 0.09
N LEU A 29 15.56 -13.19 0.69
CA LEU A 29 16.22 -12.75 1.90
C LEU A 29 16.00 -13.86 2.92
N ASP A 30 17.10 -14.47 3.32
CA ASP A 30 17.20 -15.36 4.44
C ASP A 30 16.41 -14.78 5.63
N GLU A 31 15.41 -15.55 6.08
CA GLU A 31 14.45 -15.20 7.13
C GLU A 31 15.17 -14.79 8.43
N GLN A 32 16.41 -15.29 8.62
CA GLN A 32 17.29 -14.93 9.74
C GLN A 32 18.00 -13.58 9.59
N THR A 33 18.25 -13.08 8.38
CA THR A 33 18.87 -11.75 8.17
C THR A 33 17.84 -10.62 8.21
N ALA A 34 16.60 -10.87 7.80
CA ALA A 34 15.49 -9.92 7.93
C ALA A 34 15.17 -9.60 9.42
N SER A 35 15.39 -10.55 10.33
CA SER A 35 15.16 -10.42 11.77
C SER A 35 16.05 -9.37 12.47
N ARG A 36 17.15 -8.92 11.87
CA ARG A 36 18.11 -7.99 12.50
C ARG A 36 18.22 -6.62 11.85
N ALA A 37 17.71 -6.45 10.63
CA ALA A 37 17.46 -5.12 10.12
C ALA A 37 16.19 -4.61 10.83
N ALA A 38 16.38 -3.95 11.97
CA ALA A 38 15.37 -2.99 12.44
C ALA A 38 14.92 -2.19 11.20
N LEU A 39 13.61 -1.96 11.04
CA LEU A 39 12.98 -1.30 9.87
C LEU A 39 13.64 0.04 9.44
N GLY A 40 14.69 0.49 10.11
CA GLY A 40 15.49 1.65 9.82
C GLY A 40 14.63 2.89 9.90
N ASP A 41 15.08 3.93 9.20
CA ASP A 41 14.31 5.16 9.02
C ASP A 41 13.42 5.09 7.76
N ARG A 42 13.25 3.90 7.17
CA ARG A 42 12.45 3.69 5.95
C ARG A 42 10.97 3.68 6.29
N ILE A 43 10.18 4.19 5.35
CA ILE A 43 8.73 4.35 5.50
C ILE A 43 8.03 3.69 4.33
N LEU A 44 7.08 2.79 4.63
CA LEU A 44 6.18 2.19 3.66
C LEU A 44 4.81 2.83 3.79
N ILE A 45 4.31 3.39 2.69
CA ILE A 45 2.95 3.93 2.56
C ILE A 45 2.17 3.01 1.62
N LEU A 46 1.26 2.23 2.17
CA LEU A 46 0.33 1.40 1.40
C LEU A 46 -0.92 2.19 1.05
N VAL A 47 -1.35 2.14 -0.20
CA VAL A 47 -2.55 2.83 -0.70
C VAL A 47 -3.55 1.80 -1.22
N GLU A 48 -4.56 1.53 -0.44
CA GLU A 48 -5.65 0.62 -0.79
C GLU A 48 -6.67 1.34 -1.69
N LEU A 49 -6.80 0.90 -2.93
CA LEU A 49 -7.81 1.33 -3.89
C LEU A 49 -9.05 0.47 -3.73
N GLN A 50 -9.99 0.90 -2.89
CA GLN A 50 -11.11 0.07 -2.46
C GLN A 50 -12.17 -0.08 -3.54
N GLY A 51 -12.44 -1.34 -3.86
CA GLY A 51 -13.41 -1.74 -4.84
C GLY A 51 -12.79 -2.14 -6.16
N GLY A 52 -11.65 -2.84 -6.22
CA GLY A 52 -11.12 -3.42 -7.46
C GLY A 52 -10.84 -2.40 -8.58
N ASN A 53 -9.73 -1.67 -8.52
CA ASN A 53 -9.39 -0.67 -9.54
C ASN A 53 -9.37 -1.26 -10.97
N ASP A 54 -9.97 -0.56 -11.94
CA ASP A 54 -9.89 -0.97 -13.34
C ASP A 54 -8.50 -0.71 -13.92
N GLY A 55 -7.71 -1.78 -13.96
CA GLY A 55 -6.35 -1.76 -14.46
C GLY A 55 -6.22 -1.34 -15.92
N LEU A 56 -7.14 -1.77 -16.79
CA LEU A 56 -7.03 -1.52 -18.24
C LEU A 56 -7.48 -0.10 -18.64
N ASN A 57 -8.17 0.62 -17.75
CA ASN A 57 -8.39 2.06 -17.90
C ASN A 57 -7.43 2.90 -17.03
N THR A 58 -6.50 2.26 -16.31
CA THR A 58 -5.43 2.91 -15.54
C THR A 58 -4.12 2.90 -16.33
N VAL A 59 -3.63 1.70 -16.66
CA VAL A 59 -2.54 1.44 -17.62
C VAL A 59 -3.12 0.68 -18.80
N ILE A 60 -3.21 1.39 -19.91
CA ILE A 60 -4.09 1.10 -21.05
C ILE A 60 -3.24 0.46 -22.16
N PRO A 61 -3.55 -0.78 -22.59
CA PRO A 61 -2.96 -1.40 -23.77
C PRO A 61 -3.61 -0.84 -25.05
N TYR A 62 -3.49 0.48 -25.25
CA TYR A 62 -4.26 1.22 -26.25
C TYR A 62 -3.94 0.88 -27.71
N ARG A 63 -2.83 0.18 -27.96
CA ARG A 63 -2.48 -0.35 -29.29
C ARG A 63 -2.88 -1.80 -29.51
N ASP A 64 -3.45 -2.48 -28.52
CA ASP A 64 -4.10 -3.77 -28.70
C ASP A 64 -5.55 -3.53 -29.14
N GLU A 65 -5.91 -3.96 -30.35
CA GLU A 65 -7.25 -3.76 -30.91
C GLU A 65 -8.34 -4.41 -30.04
N ARG A 66 -8.02 -5.52 -29.36
CA ARG A 66 -8.94 -6.23 -28.46
C ARG A 66 -9.39 -5.34 -27.31
N TYR A 67 -8.56 -4.38 -26.87
CA TYR A 67 -8.95 -3.44 -25.81
C TYR A 67 -10.23 -2.67 -26.19
N LYS A 68 -10.30 -2.16 -27.42
CA LYS A 68 -11.45 -1.39 -27.91
C LYS A 68 -12.64 -2.32 -28.20
N GLU A 69 -12.40 -3.52 -28.73
CA GLU A 69 -13.44 -4.54 -28.96
C GLU A 69 -14.10 -5.03 -27.67
N LEU A 70 -13.33 -5.19 -26.60
CA LEU A 70 -13.81 -5.60 -25.28
C LEU A 70 -14.50 -4.45 -24.54
N ARG A 71 -14.21 -3.19 -24.91
CA ARG A 71 -14.68 -1.98 -24.21
C ARG A 71 -15.32 -0.95 -25.16
N PRO A 72 -16.34 -1.33 -25.94
CA PRO A 72 -16.90 -0.47 -26.97
C PRO A 72 -17.47 0.85 -26.45
N LYS A 73 -17.83 0.95 -25.16
CA LYS A 73 -18.39 2.16 -24.54
C LYS A 73 -17.47 2.79 -23.50
N ILE A 74 -16.58 2.01 -22.89
CA ILE A 74 -15.73 2.48 -21.77
C ILE A 74 -14.25 2.59 -22.11
N ALA A 75 -13.82 2.26 -23.34
CA ALA A 75 -12.45 2.46 -23.77
C ALA A 75 -12.05 3.93 -23.65
N VAL A 76 -10.87 4.19 -23.11
CA VAL A 76 -10.33 5.55 -22.99
C VAL A 76 -9.96 6.03 -24.40
N PRO A 77 -10.44 7.21 -24.86
CA PRO A 77 -10.09 7.74 -26.16
C PRO A 77 -8.59 8.06 -26.25
N ASP A 78 -7.95 7.85 -27.40
CA ASP A 78 -6.51 8.07 -27.60
C ASP A 78 -6.04 9.48 -27.15
N SER A 79 -6.89 10.52 -27.33
CA SER A 79 -6.64 11.89 -26.85
C SER A 79 -6.52 12.05 -25.32
N LYS A 80 -6.89 11.01 -24.58
CA LYS A 80 -6.92 10.93 -23.11
C LYS A 80 -5.91 9.91 -22.57
N ILE A 81 -4.91 9.58 -23.38
CA ILE A 81 -3.87 8.60 -23.07
C ILE A 81 -2.50 9.28 -23.16
N ILE A 82 -1.71 9.14 -22.09
CA ILE A 82 -0.31 9.56 -22.04
C ILE A 82 0.55 8.32 -22.25
N ALA A 83 1.35 8.30 -23.32
CA ALA A 83 2.15 7.13 -23.66
C ALA A 83 3.22 6.82 -22.59
N LEU A 84 3.34 5.55 -22.20
CA LEU A 84 4.38 5.05 -21.29
C LEU A 84 5.47 4.25 -22.02
N GLY A 85 5.26 3.92 -23.30
CA GLY A 85 6.10 3.01 -24.07
C GLY A 85 5.56 1.58 -24.09
N ASN A 86 6.22 0.67 -24.81
CA ASN A 86 5.82 -0.75 -24.94
C ASN A 86 4.34 -0.96 -25.29
N HIS A 87 3.78 -0.13 -26.18
CA HIS A 87 2.37 -0.20 -26.58
C HIS A 87 1.35 0.11 -25.45
N LEU A 88 1.83 0.58 -24.29
CA LEU A 88 1.02 0.98 -23.14
C LEU A 88 1.00 2.51 -22.96
N GLY A 89 -0.09 2.99 -22.38
CA GLY A 89 -0.23 4.38 -21.93
C GLY A 89 -0.96 4.45 -20.60
N MET A 90 -0.89 5.58 -19.91
CA MET A 90 -1.70 5.84 -18.72
C MET A 90 -2.86 6.78 -19.04
N ASN A 91 -3.92 6.68 -18.25
CA ASN A 91 -5.04 7.62 -18.28
C ASN A 91 -4.56 9.06 -18.02
N ASP A 92 -5.04 10.06 -18.78
CA ASP A 92 -4.64 11.47 -18.61
C ASP A 92 -5.00 12.05 -17.24
N ALA A 93 -5.99 11.47 -16.54
CA ALA A 93 -6.29 11.79 -15.15
C ALA A 93 -5.09 11.57 -14.20
N LEU A 94 -4.13 10.74 -14.61
CA LEU A 94 -2.88 10.49 -13.88
C LEU A 94 -1.76 11.48 -14.22
N SER A 95 -2.01 12.48 -15.07
CA SER A 95 -1.02 13.52 -15.45
C SER A 95 -0.32 14.22 -14.28
N PRO A 96 -0.91 14.42 -13.08
CA PRO A 96 -0.16 14.96 -11.95
C PRO A 96 1.04 14.11 -11.52
N LEU A 97 1.11 12.83 -11.92
CA LEU A 97 2.24 11.93 -11.66
C LEU A 97 3.32 11.97 -12.76
N ALA A 98 3.16 12.79 -13.79
CA ALA A 98 4.12 12.91 -14.89
C ALA A 98 5.54 13.25 -14.37
N ASP A 99 5.66 14.21 -13.47
CA ASP A 99 6.96 14.58 -12.87
C ASP A 99 7.66 13.40 -12.18
N ALA A 100 6.90 12.52 -11.51
CA ALA A 100 7.46 11.35 -10.84
C ALA A 100 7.87 10.26 -11.85
N TRP A 101 7.11 10.11 -12.93
CA TRP A 101 7.43 9.20 -14.03
C TRP A 101 8.68 9.66 -14.79
N GLU A 102 8.74 10.94 -15.16
CA GLU A 102 9.88 11.55 -15.87
C GLU A 102 11.16 11.55 -15.05
N ALA A 103 11.05 11.73 -13.72
CA ALA A 103 12.17 11.60 -12.80
C ALA A 103 12.66 10.15 -12.62
N GLY A 104 11.94 9.15 -13.16
CA GLY A 104 12.27 7.74 -12.98
C GLY A 104 11.99 7.22 -11.57
N GLU A 105 11.08 7.87 -10.84
CA GLU A 105 10.75 7.56 -9.43
C GLU A 105 9.40 6.86 -9.29
N ALA A 106 8.75 6.52 -10.41
CA ALA A 106 7.46 5.83 -10.47
C ALA A 106 7.55 4.60 -11.39
N SER A 107 7.03 3.47 -10.92
CA SER A 107 6.99 2.21 -11.65
C SER A 107 5.59 1.61 -11.64
N TRP A 108 5.12 1.16 -12.80
CA TRP A 108 3.92 0.33 -12.89
C TRP A 108 4.30 -1.14 -12.90
N ILE A 109 3.81 -1.88 -11.90
CA ILE A 109 3.96 -3.34 -11.80
C ILE A 109 2.74 -3.97 -12.45
N LEU A 110 2.93 -4.53 -13.64
CA LEU A 110 1.89 -5.07 -14.52
C LEU A 110 1.51 -6.49 -14.14
N GLY A 111 0.24 -6.83 -14.39
CA GLY A 111 -0.27 -8.20 -14.26
C GLY A 111 -0.23 -8.77 -12.84
N LEU A 112 -0.21 -7.90 -11.83
CA LEU A 112 -0.11 -8.33 -10.44
C LEU A 112 -1.47 -8.85 -9.96
N GLY A 113 -1.45 -10.03 -9.34
CA GLY A 113 -2.59 -10.75 -8.80
C GLY A 113 -2.10 -11.99 -8.07
N TYR A 114 -3.01 -12.89 -7.71
CA TYR A 114 -2.70 -14.13 -7.00
C TYR A 114 -3.33 -15.35 -7.67
N PRO A 115 -2.76 -16.56 -7.49
CA PRO A 115 -3.29 -17.80 -8.05
C PRO A 115 -4.71 -18.08 -7.55
N GLN A 116 -5.54 -18.73 -8.39
CA GLN A 116 -6.92 -19.10 -8.08
C GLN A 116 -7.77 -17.90 -7.60
N PRO A 117 -7.93 -16.87 -8.43
CA PRO A 117 -8.46 -15.58 -8.01
C PRO A 117 -9.87 -15.70 -7.43
N ASN A 118 -10.04 -15.12 -6.25
CA ASN A 118 -11.34 -14.90 -5.63
C ASN A 118 -11.95 -13.59 -6.18
N ARG A 119 -13.29 -13.52 -6.24
CA ARG A 119 -14.04 -12.34 -6.72
C ARG A 119 -14.96 -11.75 -5.67
N SER A 120 -14.88 -12.19 -4.42
CA SER A 120 -15.52 -11.55 -3.27
C SER A 120 -14.60 -10.46 -2.74
N HIS A 121 -15.11 -9.24 -2.57
CA HIS A 121 -14.32 -8.15 -1.98
C HIS A 121 -13.68 -8.56 -0.66
N PHE A 122 -14.46 -9.18 0.23
CA PHE A 122 -14.01 -9.57 1.57
C PHE A 122 -12.85 -10.56 1.53
N ARG A 123 -12.99 -11.64 0.76
CA ARG A 123 -11.93 -12.66 0.69
C ARG A 123 -10.72 -12.19 -0.10
N SER A 124 -10.94 -11.40 -1.16
CA SER A 124 -9.86 -10.94 -2.02
C SER A 124 -8.97 -9.91 -1.35
N ILE A 125 -9.55 -8.94 -0.61
CA ILE A 125 -8.75 -8.00 0.17
C ILE A 125 -8.00 -8.71 1.29
N GLU A 126 -8.64 -9.66 1.98
CA GLU A 126 -7.98 -10.39 3.05
C GLU A 126 -6.80 -11.22 2.53
N ILE A 127 -6.88 -11.87 1.36
CA ILE A 127 -5.73 -12.51 0.71
C ILE A 127 -4.56 -11.54 0.52
N TRP A 128 -4.81 -10.32 0.02
CA TRP A 128 -3.77 -9.30 -0.15
C TRP A 128 -3.16 -8.83 1.17
N GLU A 129 -3.99 -8.74 2.21
CA GLU A 129 -3.60 -8.20 3.50
C GLU A 129 -2.93 -9.24 4.40
N THR A 130 -3.31 -10.50 4.27
CA THR A 130 -2.68 -11.61 4.97
C THR A 130 -1.56 -12.26 4.16
N GLY A 131 -1.53 -12.09 2.84
CA GLY A 131 -0.61 -12.81 1.96
C GLY A 131 -0.84 -14.32 1.97
N SER A 132 -2.08 -14.76 2.19
CA SER A 132 -2.48 -16.16 2.20
C SER A 132 -2.61 -16.74 0.78
N ASP A 133 -2.60 -18.06 0.69
CA ASP A 133 -3.09 -18.75 -0.51
C ASP A 133 -4.62 -18.66 -0.60
N SER A 134 -5.17 -18.77 -1.82
CA SER A 134 -6.61 -18.53 -2.06
C SER A 134 -7.54 -19.52 -1.36
N ASP A 135 -7.05 -20.69 -0.96
CA ASP A 135 -7.74 -21.73 -0.21
C ASP A 135 -7.44 -21.73 1.31
N GLU A 136 -6.65 -20.75 1.80
CA GLU A 136 -6.28 -20.61 3.21
C GLU A 136 -6.76 -19.29 3.82
N GLU A 137 -7.46 -19.35 4.96
CA GLU A 137 -7.78 -18.15 5.74
C GLU A 137 -6.78 -17.94 6.88
N LEU A 138 -6.04 -16.83 6.81
CA LEU A 138 -5.12 -16.42 7.86
C LEU A 138 -5.75 -15.35 8.75
N ARG A 139 -5.31 -15.30 10.02
CA ARG A 139 -5.84 -14.37 11.01
C ARG A 139 -5.02 -13.10 11.18
N ASP A 140 -3.76 -13.13 10.78
CA ASP A 140 -2.84 -12.01 10.97
C ASP A 140 -2.36 -11.52 9.61
N GLY A 141 -2.23 -10.20 9.47
CA GLY A 141 -1.67 -9.56 8.28
C GLY A 141 -0.19 -9.85 8.10
N TRP A 142 0.30 -9.84 6.86
CA TRP A 142 1.69 -10.22 6.57
C TRP A 142 2.70 -9.25 7.18
N LEU A 143 2.38 -7.95 7.33
CA LEU A 143 3.25 -7.00 8.03
C LEU A 143 3.28 -7.24 9.53
N SER A 144 2.16 -7.66 10.13
CA SER A 144 2.12 -8.04 11.53
C SER A 144 3.02 -9.25 11.83
N ARG A 145 2.98 -10.26 10.95
CA ARG A 145 3.86 -11.43 11.04
C ARG A 145 5.33 -11.05 10.82
N LEU A 146 5.62 -10.20 9.83
CA LEU A 146 6.98 -9.76 9.53
C LEU A 146 7.66 -9.09 10.74
N ILE A 147 6.91 -8.33 11.54
CA ILE A 147 7.47 -7.61 12.69
C ILE A 147 7.35 -8.35 14.02
N GLN A 148 6.74 -9.54 14.05
CA GLN A 148 6.50 -10.32 15.27
C GLN A 148 7.79 -10.70 16.03
N GLY A 149 8.91 -10.86 15.31
CA GLY A 149 10.23 -11.14 15.89
C GLY A 149 11.09 -9.90 16.19
N ALA A 150 10.65 -8.71 15.80
CA ALA A 150 11.40 -7.48 16.05
C ALA A 150 11.16 -7.00 17.49
N ALA A 151 12.22 -6.59 18.18
CA ALA A 151 12.07 -5.93 19.48
C ALA A 151 11.17 -4.70 19.31
N ARG A 152 10.10 -4.61 20.11
CA ARG A 152 9.24 -3.43 20.12
C ARG A 152 10.09 -2.23 20.52
N ASP A 153 10.19 -1.26 19.63
CA ASP A 153 10.80 0.02 19.94
C ASP A 153 9.85 0.81 20.84
N PRO A 154 10.18 1.02 22.13
CA PRO A 154 9.33 1.79 23.01
C PRO A 154 9.21 3.23 22.51
N GLY A 155 10.21 3.79 21.82
CA GLY A 155 10.22 5.16 21.29
C GLY A 155 9.21 5.42 20.16
N ARG A 156 8.67 4.38 19.51
CA ARG A 156 7.67 4.55 18.45
C ARG A 156 6.33 5.04 18.96
N ALA A 157 5.69 5.88 18.14
CA ALA A 157 4.30 6.29 18.35
C ALA A 157 3.37 5.11 18.06
N ALA A 158 3.63 4.38 16.98
CA ALA A 158 2.92 3.18 16.57
C ALA A 158 3.82 2.37 15.63
N ASP A 159 3.56 1.07 15.51
CA ASP A 159 4.19 0.25 14.47
C ASP A 159 3.54 0.50 13.10
N GLY A 160 2.25 0.84 13.08
CA GLY A 160 1.54 1.30 11.88
C GLY A 160 0.42 2.31 12.17
N ILE A 161 0.17 3.21 11.21
CA ILE A 161 -0.94 4.18 11.26
C ILE A 161 -1.87 3.95 10.06
N VAL A 162 -3.18 3.91 10.31
CA VAL A 162 -4.21 3.76 9.27
C VAL A 162 -4.98 5.08 9.12
N LEU A 163 -4.98 5.64 7.90
CA LEU A 163 -5.68 6.88 7.56
C LEU A 163 -6.85 6.59 6.62
N GLY A 164 -8.07 6.93 7.07
CA GLY A 164 -9.26 6.88 6.22
C GLY A 164 -10.28 5.78 6.50
N GLY A 165 -10.27 5.22 7.71
CA GLY A 165 -11.12 4.10 8.11
C GLY A 165 -10.62 2.76 7.56
N GLY A 166 -11.47 1.73 7.67
CA GLY A 166 -11.12 0.35 7.31
C GLY A 166 -10.44 -0.41 8.44
N ASP A 167 -10.19 -1.69 8.21
CA ASP A 167 -9.42 -2.53 9.12
C ASP A 167 -7.93 -2.16 9.11
N ALA A 168 -7.20 -2.72 10.08
CA ALA A 168 -5.74 -2.62 10.14
C ALA A 168 -5.05 -3.36 8.97
N GLY A 169 -5.80 -4.19 8.24
CA GLY A 169 -5.37 -4.95 7.08
C GLY A 169 -4.03 -5.66 7.27
N PRO A 170 -2.98 -5.30 6.52
CA PRO A 170 -1.66 -5.93 6.64
C PRO A 170 -1.06 -5.83 8.05
N PHE A 171 -1.48 -4.84 8.82
CA PHE A 171 -1.00 -4.62 10.18
C PHE A 171 -1.80 -5.40 11.23
N TYR A 172 -2.93 -6.01 10.87
CA TYR A 172 -3.77 -6.69 11.84
C TYR A 172 -3.03 -7.89 12.46
N GLY A 173 -3.11 -8.05 13.78
CA GLY A 173 -2.55 -9.17 14.52
C GLY A 173 -1.97 -8.76 15.87
N GLY A 174 -1.73 -9.74 16.75
CA GLY A 174 -1.40 -9.47 18.16
C GLY A 174 -0.04 -8.80 18.43
N SER A 175 0.81 -8.69 17.40
CA SER A 175 2.21 -8.27 17.54
C SER A 175 2.43 -6.77 17.29
N THR A 176 1.53 -6.11 16.57
CA THR A 176 1.63 -4.70 16.14
C THR A 176 0.88 -3.74 17.06
N ARG A 177 1.40 -2.53 17.23
CA ARG A 177 0.63 -1.37 17.72
C ARG A 177 0.13 -0.57 16.54
N VAL A 178 -1.17 -0.66 16.26
CA VAL A 178 -1.81 0.04 15.14
C VAL A 178 -2.70 1.15 15.65
N ILE A 179 -2.56 2.35 15.09
CA ILE A 179 -3.37 3.51 15.41
C ILE A 179 -4.21 3.90 14.20
N HIS A 180 -5.54 3.93 14.38
CA HIS A 180 -6.44 4.52 13.41
C HIS A 180 -6.52 6.03 13.64
N LEU A 181 -6.24 6.80 12.59
CA LEU A 181 -6.02 8.23 12.69
C LEU A 181 -6.72 8.94 11.52
N ASP A 182 -7.96 9.42 11.72
CA ASP A 182 -8.64 10.21 10.69
C ASP A 182 -8.21 11.69 10.70
N ASP A 183 -7.99 12.23 11.90
CA ASP A 183 -7.54 13.59 12.14
C ASP A 183 -6.68 13.60 13.42
N PRO A 184 -5.41 14.05 13.36
CA PRO A 184 -4.54 13.95 14.53
C PRO A 184 -4.97 14.85 15.71
N VAL A 185 -5.62 15.99 15.44
CA VAL A 185 -6.11 16.88 16.51
C VAL A 185 -7.25 16.22 17.27
N SER A 186 -8.23 15.66 16.55
CA SER A 186 -9.35 14.93 17.13
C SER A 186 -8.90 13.65 17.83
N PHE A 187 -7.91 12.94 17.27
CA PHE A 187 -7.30 11.78 17.92
C PHE A 187 -6.65 12.14 19.25
N ALA A 188 -5.83 13.20 19.31
CA ALA A 188 -5.22 13.65 20.56
C ALA A 188 -6.27 14.06 21.61
N ARG A 189 -7.34 14.75 21.18
CA ARG A 189 -8.47 15.09 22.05
C ARG A 189 -9.18 13.84 22.59
N GLN A 190 -9.43 12.83 21.75
CA GLN A 190 -10.06 11.57 22.17
C GLN A 190 -9.16 10.78 23.13
N ALA A 191 -7.86 10.69 22.84
CA ALA A 191 -6.88 10.01 23.68
C ALA A 191 -6.80 10.63 25.10
N ARG A 192 -6.86 11.97 25.20
CA ARG A 192 -6.94 12.69 26.49
C ARG A 192 -8.22 12.40 27.27
N ALA A 193 -9.33 12.15 26.56
CA ALA A 193 -10.62 11.86 27.18
C ALA A 193 -10.74 10.40 27.69
N VAL A 194 -9.78 9.52 27.37
CA VAL A 194 -9.80 8.13 27.87
C VAL A 194 -9.52 8.12 29.38
N PRO A 195 -10.48 7.70 30.23
CA PRO A 195 -10.35 7.75 31.68
C PRO A 195 -9.27 6.77 32.16
N ASP A 196 -8.49 7.15 33.18
CA ASP A 196 -7.52 6.23 33.78
C ASP A 196 -8.23 5.10 34.52
N ILE A 197 -8.02 3.87 34.06
CA ILE A 197 -8.57 2.68 34.71
C ILE A 197 -7.57 2.25 35.79
N ALA A 198 -8.00 2.31 37.06
CA ALA A 198 -7.19 1.88 38.19
C ALA A 198 -6.81 0.39 38.07
N ARG A 199 -5.54 0.06 38.27
CA ARG A 199 -5.09 -1.33 38.37
C ARG A 199 -5.56 -1.90 39.71
N GLY A 200 -6.63 -2.70 39.69
CA GLY A 200 -6.85 -3.69 40.74
C GLY A 200 -5.80 -4.79 40.65
N GLU A 201 -5.38 -5.34 41.79
CA GLU A 201 -4.35 -6.40 41.87
C GLU A 201 -4.77 -7.68 41.10
N ASP A 202 -6.08 -7.89 40.89
CA ASP A 202 -6.66 -9.04 40.17
C ASP A 202 -7.09 -8.74 38.71
N ALA A 203 -6.25 -8.03 37.94
CA ALA A 203 -6.58 -7.73 36.55
C ALA A 203 -6.55 -8.98 35.63
N ARG A 204 -7.72 -9.49 35.24
CA ARG A 204 -7.89 -10.53 34.20
C ARG A 204 -7.12 -10.18 32.91
N LYS A 205 -6.72 -11.18 32.11
CA LYS A 205 -5.96 -11.01 30.84
C LYS A 205 -6.59 -9.97 29.89
N ALA A 206 -7.91 -9.95 29.79
CA ALA A 206 -8.65 -8.97 28.98
C ALA A 206 -8.49 -7.52 29.50
N LEU A 207 -8.55 -7.32 30.82
CA LEU A 207 -8.34 -6.00 31.42
C LEU A 207 -6.91 -5.50 31.22
N ARG A 208 -5.91 -6.39 31.34
CA ARG A 208 -4.50 -6.04 31.04
C ARG A 208 -4.32 -5.59 29.59
N HIS A 209 -4.90 -6.32 28.64
CA HIS A 209 -4.84 -5.93 27.23
C HIS A 209 -5.50 -4.56 26.98
N LEU A 210 -6.68 -4.29 27.58
CA LEU A 210 -7.34 -2.99 27.48
C LEU A 210 -6.49 -1.85 28.07
N LEU A 211 -5.84 -2.09 29.22
CA LEU A 211 -4.93 -1.13 29.84
C LEU A 211 -3.69 -0.86 28.97
N ASP A 212 -3.16 -1.87 28.30
CA ASP A 212 -2.01 -1.72 27.41
C ASP A 212 -2.40 -0.94 26.14
N VAL A 213 -3.55 -1.25 25.53
CA VAL A 213 -4.11 -0.48 24.40
C VAL A 213 -4.35 0.97 24.79
N GLN A 214 -4.91 1.23 25.97
CA GLN A 214 -5.11 2.58 26.48
C GLN A 214 -3.78 3.36 26.59
N LYS A 215 -2.73 2.72 27.13
CA LYS A 215 -1.41 3.33 27.25
C LYS A 215 -0.81 3.61 25.88
N ASP A 216 -0.93 2.68 24.94
CA ASP A 216 -0.43 2.84 23.57
C ASP A 216 -1.14 4.02 22.87
N VAL A 217 -2.46 4.14 23.00
CA VAL A 217 -3.23 5.27 22.43
C VAL A 217 -2.80 6.61 23.02
N LYS A 218 -2.70 6.71 24.36
CA LYS A 218 -2.26 7.95 25.03
C LYS A 218 -0.84 8.34 24.64
N ARG A 219 0.09 7.37 24.60
CA ARG A 219 1.48 7.57 24.19
C ARG A 219 1.56 8.01 22.72
N ALA A 220 0.85 7.33 21.83
CA ALA A 220 0.82 7.67 20.41
C ALA A 220 0.35 9.10 20.20
N ALA A 221 -0.74 9.50 20.88
CA ALA A 221 -1.27 10.85 20.81
C ALA A 221 -0.26 11.89 21.28
N GLN A 222 0.40 11.65 22.41
CA GLN A 222 1.44 12.54 22.94
C GLN A 222 2.60 12.70 21.95
N VAL A 223 3.17 11.58 21.48
CA VAL A 223 4.32 11.62 20.56
C VAL A 223 3.95 12.30 19.24
N ILE A 224 2.77 12.02 18.67
CA ILE A 224 2.29 12.65 17.43
C ILE A 224 2.12 14.15 17.63
N GLU A 225 1.51 14.58 18.73
CA GLU A 225 1.29 16.00 19.01
C GLU A 225 2.60 16.76 19.23
N GLU A 226 3.50 16.23 20.06
CA GLU A 226 4.82 16.82 20.33
C GLU A 226 5.66 16.96 19.06
N LYS A 227 5.76 15.89 18.26
CA LYS A 227 6.51 15.90 17.00
C LYS A 227 5.93 16.90 16.01
N ARG A 228 4.60 16.94 15.85
CA ARG A 228 3.94 17.85 14.92
C ARG A 228 4.00 19.32 15.36
N ALA A 229 3.96 19.59 16.66
CA ALA A 229 4.08 20.95 17.19
C ALA A 229 5.48 21.54 16.95
N GLY A 230 6.52 20.72 17.00
CA GLY A 230 7.90 21.13 16.74
C GLY A 230 8.31 21.11 15.26
N ALA A 231 7.48 20.59 14.36
CA ALA A 231 7.83 20.39 12.96
C ALA A 231 7.59 21.64 12.10
N PRO A 232 8.48 21.93 11.14
CA PRO A 232 8.21 22.92 10.11
C PRO A 232 7.03 22.47 9.25
N LYS A 233 6.22 23.42 8.79
CA LYS A 233 5.16 23.11 7.82
C LYS A 233 5.77 22.77 6.46
N HIS A 234 5.28 21.72 5.82
CA HIS A 234 5.74 21.31 4.47
C HIS A 234 5.46 22.36 3.37
N GLY A 235 4.58 23.34 3.59
CA GLY A 235 4.30 24.44 2.66
C GLY A 235 3.57 24.04 1.35
N VAL A 236 3.41 22.74 1.10
CA VAL A 236 2.66 22.22 -0.06
C VAL A 236 1.15 22.27 0.16
N LYS A 237 0.40 22.71 -0.85
CA LYS A 237 -1.07 22.66 -0.89
C LYS A 237 -1.54 21.28 -1.35
N PHE A 238 -2.38 20.64 -0.54
CA PHE A 238 -3.01 19.36 -0.89
C PHE A 238 -4.43 19.56 -1.47
N PRO A 239 -4.94 18.60 -2.28
CA PRO A 239 -6.33 18.59 -2.71
C PRO A 239 -7.28 18.50 -1.51
N THR A 240 -8.44 19.15 -1.61
CA THR A 240 -9.47 19.16 -0.54
C THR A 240 -10.33 17.89 -0.49
N THR A 241 -10.06 16.93 -1.38
CA THR A 241 -10.74 15.63 -1.44
C THR A 241 -10.42 14.79 -0.20
N ARG A 242 -11.21 13.75 0.07
CA ARG A 242 -10.96 12.86 1.22
C ARG A 242 -9.57 12.21 1.15
N PHE A 243 -9.19 11.74 -0.03
CA PHE A 243 -7.86 11.16 -0.26
C PHE A 243 -6.74 12.20 -0.16
N GLY A 244 -6.94 13.41 -0.70
CA GLY A 244 -5.97 14.50 -0.58
C GLY A 244 -5.65 14.88 0.87
N LYS A 245 -6.67 14.94 1.74
CA LYS A 245 -6.49 15.16 3.19
C LYS A 245 -5.72 14.03 3.88
N ARG A 246 -5.95 12.77 3.48
CA ARG A 246 -5.20 11.61 4.01
C ARG A 246 -3.72 11.69 3.61
N CYS A 247 -3.43 12.09 2.37
CA CYS A 247 -2.08 12.36 1.90
C CYS A 247 -1.41 13.51 2.67
N GLU A 248 -2.16 14.59 2.97
CA GLU A 248 -1.67 15.71 3.78
C GLU A 248 -1.29 15.26 5.20
N ILE A 249 -2.13 14.44 5.84
CA ILE A 249 -1.84 13.89 7.17
C ILE A 249 -0.60 12.98 7.09
N ALA A 250 -0.51 12.09 6.10
CA ALA A 250 0.67 11.24 5.90
C ALA A 250 1.95 12.07 5.75
N ALA A 251 1.93 13.10 4.90
CA ALA A 251 3.05 14.04 4.75
C ALA A 251 3.39 14.70 6.09
N SER A 252 2.39 15.18 6.83
CA SER A 252 2.60 15.82 8.14
C SER A 252 3.20 14.88 9.19
N LEU A 253 2.87 13.59 9.17
CA LEU A 253 3.46 12.61 10.08
C LEU A 253 4.93 12.35 9.73
N VAL A 254 5.22 12.15 8.45
CA VAL A 254 6.58 11.85 7.96
C VAL A 254 7.50 13.05 8.18
N THR A 255 7.08 14.25 7.74
CA THR A 255 7.85 15.50 7.86
C THR A 255 8.09 15.92 9.31
N ALA A 256 7.20 15.54 10.22
CA ALA A 256 7.38 15.75 11.66
C ALA A 256 8.29 14.70 12.33
N ALA A 257 8.82 13.74 11.56
CA ALA A 257 9.58 12.61 12.08
C ALA A 257 8.84 11.88 13.21
N VAL A 258 7.53 11.68 13.04
CA VAL A 258 6.76 10.77 13.91
C VAL A 258 7.34 9.37 13.71
N PRO A 259 7.79 8.69 14.78
CA PRO A 259 8.41 7.37 14.65
C PRO A 259 7.33 6.31 14.39
N CYS A 260 7.00 6.13 13.10
CA CYS A 260 6.06 5.15 12.58
C CYS A 260 6.48 4.75 11.15
N PRO A 261 7.00 3.52 10.94
CA PRO A 261 7.53 3.09 9.64
C PRO A 261 6.45 2.66 8.65
N LEU A 262 5.22 2.43 9.09
CA LEU A 262 4.14 1.90 8.25
C LEU A 262 2.92 2.82 8.27
N ILE A 263 2.44 3.22 7.10
CA ILE A 263 1.23 4.02 6.94
C ILE A 263 0.33 3.34 5.91
N LYS A 264 -0.95 3.16 6.20
CA LYS A 264 -1.98 2.70 5.25
C LYS A 264 -2.93 3.85 4.96
N LEU A 265 -3.16 4.13 3.68
CA LEU A 265 -4.18 5.06 3.19
C LEU A 265 -5.24 4.25 2.45
N SER A 266 -6.51 4.57 2.65
CA SER A 266 -7.56 4.03 1.78
C SER A 266 -8.04 5.10 0.78
N HIS A 267 -8.40 4.69 -0.43
CA HIS A 267 -9.06 5.50 -1.45
C HIS A 267 -10.16 4.67 -2.09
N GLY A 268 -11.42 5.01 -1.81
CA GLY A 268 -12.55 4.17 -2.19
C GLY A 268 -13.37 4.70 -3.36
N GLY A 269 -14.26 3.84 -3.85
CA GLY A 269 -15.21 4.16 -4.92
C GLY A 269 -14.89 3.49 -6.25
N PHE A 270 -13.84 2.67 -6.30
CA PHE A 270 -13.39 1.95 -7.50
C PHE A 270 -14.34 0.82 -7.91
N ASP A 271 -15.33 0.48 -7.09
CA ASP A 271 -16.38 -0.49 -7.45
C ASP A 271 -17.36 0.10 -8.48
N THR A 272 -16.87 0.20 -9.71
CA THR A 272 -17.54 0.86 -10.84
C THR A 272 -18.21 -0.17 -11.75
N HIS A 273 -19.25 -0.81 -11.23
CA HIS A 273 -20.16 -1.66 -12.03
C HIS A 273 -21.01 -0.86 -13.03
N THR A 274 -21.10 0.46 -12.84
CA THR A 274 -21.88 1.39 -13.67
C THR A 274 -21.19 2.74 -13.79
N ASP A 275 -21.49 3.48 -14.86
CA ASP A 275 -21.04 4.87 -15.09
C ASP A 275 -19.53 5.07 -14.91
N GLN A 276 -18.76 4.06 -15.34
CA GLN A 276 -17.32 4.04 -15.19
C GLN A 276 -16.61 5.16 -15.98
N PRO A 277 -17.03 5.53 -17.21
CA PRO A 277 -16.39 6.62 -17.97
C PRO A 277 -16.35 7.95 -17.23
N ARG A 278 -17.31 8.22 -16.34
CA ARG A 278 -17.33 9.43 -15.50
C ARG A 278 -16.67 9.21 -14.15
N ARG A 279 -16.94 8.07 -13.49
CA ARG A 279 -16.48 7.81 -12.11
C ARG A 279 -14.98 7.54 -12.03
N HIS A 280 -14.46 6.67 -12.90
CA HIS A 280 -13.10 6.16 -12.79
C HIS A 280 -12.03 7.24 -13.04
N PRO A 281 -12.11 8.08 -14.09
CA PRO A 281 -11.15 9.17 -14.28
C PRO A 281 -11.13 10.18 -13.11
N ARG A 282 -12.29 10.44 -12.48
CA ARG A 282 -12.34 11.29 -11.28
C ARG A 282 -11.55 10.68 -10.12
N LEU A 283 -11.71 9.38 -9.88
CA LEU A 283 -11.00 8.67 -8.81
C LEU A 283 -9.48 8.63 -9.07
N LEU A 284 -9.07 8.42 -10.33
CA LEU A 284 -7.67 8.50 -10.73
C LEU A 284 -7.10 9.91 -10.57
N ALA A 285 -7.86 10.96 -10.90
CA ALA A 285 -7.43 12.34 -10.71
C ALA A 285 -7.25 12.68 -9.21
N GLU A 286 -8.16 12.21 -8.35
CA GLU A 286 -8.02 12.36 -6.90
C GLU A 286 -6.78 11.63 -6.36
N LEU A 287 -6.53 10.40 -6.83
CA LEU A 287 -5.35 9.61 -6.51
C LEU A 287 -4.07 10.34 -6.91
N ALA A 288 -3.96 10.72 -8.19
CA ALA A 288 -2.79 11.36 -8.76
C ALA A 288 -2.47 12.70 -8.09
N ALA A 289 -3.48 13.55 -7.88
CA ALA A 289 -3.28 14.85 -7.24
C ALA A 289 -2.84 14.71 -5.77
N GLY A 290 -3.38 13.73 -5.03
CA GLY A 290 -2.98 13.45 -3.66
C GLY A 290 -1.54 12.94 -3.56
N LEU A 291 -1.18 11.97 -4.40
CA LEU A 291 0.15 11.39 -4.45
C LEU A 291 1.22 12.36 -4.94
N ALA A 292 0.91 13.20 -5.94
CA ALA A 292 1.80 14.25 -6.42
C ALA A 292 2.11 15.30 -5.32
N ALA A 293 1.08 15.72 -4.58
CA ALA A 293 1.27 16.63 -3.44
C ALA A 293 2.07 15.97 -2.31
N LEU A 294 1.83 14.68 -2.03
CA LEU A 294 2.60 13.91 -1.05
C LEU A 294 4.07 13.84 -1.43
N ARG A 295 4.38 13.45 -2.68
CA ARG A 295 5.75 13.45 -3.21
C ARG A 295 6.41 14.82 -3.03
N LYS A 296 5.74 15.90 -3.46
CA LYS A 296 6.28 17.27 -3.33
C LYS A 296 6.58 17.64 -1.87
N ALA A 297 5.72 17.27 -0.93
CA ALA A 297 5.91 17.57 0.48
C ALA A 297 7.11 16.81 1.07
N LEU A 298 7.26 15.53 0.70
CA LEU A 298 8.37 14.68 1.14
C LEU A 298 9.70 15.07 0.50
N MET A 299 9.70 15.54 -0.75
CA MET A 299 10.90 16.12 -1.36
C MET A 299 11.30 17.41 -0.64
N ALA A 300 10.34 18.29 -0.33
CA ALA A 300 10.60 19.54 0.36
C ALA A 300 11.16 19.35 1.78
N SER A 301 10.82 18.25 2.46
CA SER A 301 11.38 17.92 3.77
C SER A 301 12.64 17.05 3.73
N GLY A 302 13.07 16.59 2.55
CA GLY A 302 14.20 15.66 2.40
C GLY A 302 13.90 14.21 2.78
N ASP A 303 12.62 13.85 2.94
CA ASP A 303 12.18 12.51 3.33
C ASP A 303 11.91 11.58 2.12
N TRP A 304 11.96 12.09 0.89
CA TRP A 304 11.53 11.32 -0.29
C TRP A 304 12.34 10.03 -0.52
N ASP A 305 13.65 10.06 -0.25
CA ASP A 305 14.56 8.92 -0.45
C ASP A 305 14.32 7.74 0.49
N ARG A 306 13.65 7.96 1.62
CA ARG A 306 13.35 6.88 2.58
C ARG A 306 11.92 6.37 2.47
N VAL A 307 11.12 6.87 1.54
CA VAL A 307 9.70 6.53 1.39
C VAL A 307 9.47 5.64 0.16
N LEU A 308 8.70 4.56 0.36
CA LEU A 308 8.08 3.77 -0.69
C LEU A 308 6.56 3.88 -0.57
N ILE A 309 5.91 4.33 -1.63
CA ILE A 309 4.45 4.32 -1.78
C ILE A 309 4.08 3.17 -2.71
N SER A 310 3.13 2.33 -2.31
CA SER A 310 2.63 1.22 -3.14
C SER A 310 1.10 1.18 -3.12
N THR A 311 0.48 1.19 -4.29
CA THR A 311 -0.98 0.96 -4.41
C THR A 311 -1.31 -0.53 -4.42
N TYR A 312 -2.47 -0.91 -3.90
CA TYR A 312 -3.05 -2.22 -4.09
C TYR A 312 -4.57 -2.17 -4.08
N SER A 313 -5.22 -3.24 -4.54
CA SER A 313 -6.67 -3.38 -4.61
C SER A 313 -7.02 -4.85 -4.48
N GLU A 314 -8.28 -5.18 -4.18
CA GLU A 314 -8.72 -6.55 -3.96
C GLU A 314 -8.44 -7.45 -5.17
N PHE A 315 -8.68 -6.92 -6.36
CA PHE A 315 -8.51 -7.59 -7.65
C PHE A 315 -8.51 -6.54 -8.76
N GLY A 316 -8.19 -6.95 -9.98
CA GLY A 316 -8.47 -6.15 -11.18
C GLY A 316 -9.92 -6.24 -11.66
N ARG A 317 -10.22 -5.59 -12.77
CA ARG A 317 -11.54 -5.66 -13.44
C ARG A 317 -11.49 -6.53 -14.68
N ARG A 318 -12.66 -7.05 -15.10
CA ARG A 318 -12.74 -7.84 -16.33
C ARG A 318 -12.29 -7.00 -17.54
N ALA A 319 -11.72 -7.70 -18.52
CA ALA A 319 -11.31 -7.06 -19.76
C ALA A 319 -12.52 -6.53 -20.54
N ARG A 320 -13.56 -7.37 -20.67
CA ARG A 320 -14.85 -7.00 -21.29
C ARG A 320 -15.66 -6.10 -20.36
N GLU A 321 -16.18 -5.00 -20.90
CA GLU A 321 -17.17 -4.17 -20.22
C GLU A 321 -18.48 -4.94 -19.97
N ASN A 322 -19.21 -4.57 -18.92
CA ASN A 322 -20.54 -5.09 -18.67
C ASN A 322 -21.61 -4.25 -19.41
N GLY A 323 -22.87 -4.70 -19.35
CA GLY A 323 -23.98 -4.02 -20.04
C GLY A 323 -24.30 -2.60 -19.55
N ASN A 324 -23.75 -2.18 -18.41
CA ASN A 324 -24.10 -0.95 -17.70
C ASN A 324 -23.01 0.13 -17.78
N GLN A 325 -22.11 0.05 -18.77
CA GLN A 325 -20.97 0.96 -18.90
C GLN A 325 -20.07 0.94 -17.67
N GLY A 326 -19.85 -0.26 -17.12
CA GLY A 326 -18.88 -0.52 -16.07
C GLY A 326 -18.17 -1.85 -16.29
N THR A 327 -17.55 -2.38 -15.25
CA THR A 327 -16.82 -3.64 -15.32
C THR A 327 -17.08 -4.52 -14.09
N ASP A 328 -17.23 -5.82 -14.34
CA ASP A 328 -17.38 -6.81 -13.28
C ASP A 328 -16.00 -7.19 -12.68
N HIS A 329 -16.02 -7.97 -11.60
CA HIS A 329 -14.81 -8.38 -10.88
C HIS A 329 -13.90 -9.25 -11.76
N GLY A 330 -12.64 -8.85 -11.84
CA GLY A 330 -11.57 -9.47 -12.62
C GLY A 330 -10.60 -10.24 -11.75
N THR A 331 -9.31 -10.12 -12.06
CA THR A 331 -8.23 -10.90 -11.42
C THR A 331 -7.02 -10.01 -11.13
N ALA A 332 -6.25 -9.66 -12.16
CA ALA A 332 -5.00 -8.91 -12.04
C ALA A 332 -5.16 -7.44 -12.46
N ALA A 333 -4.33 -6.56 -11.88
CA ALA A 333 -4.28 -5.15 -12.18
C ALA A 333 -2.82 -4.64 -12.21
N PRO A 334 -2.54 -3.47 -12.82
CA PRO A 334 -1.30 -2.76 -12.61
C PRO A 334 -1.30 -2.05 -11.25
N HIS A 335 -0.17 -2.10 -10.55
CA HIS A 335 0.04 -1.44 -9.28
C HIS A 335 1.12 -0.37 -9.42
N LEU A 336 0.91 0.81 -8.84
CA LEU A 336 1.88 1.89 -8.83
C LEU A 336 2.81 1.74 -7.62
N TRP A 337 4.11 1.71 -7.87
CA TRP A 337 5.16 1.93 -6.88
C TRP A 337 5.84 3.27 -7.13
N MET A 338 6.02 4.10 -6.09
CA MET A 338 6.60 5.44 -6.21
C MET A 338 7.47 5.76 -4.99
N GLY A 339 8.66 6.35 -5.19
CA GLY A 339 9.58 6.65 -4.09
C GLY A 339 10.94 7.15 -4.59
N GLY A 340 11.71 7.86 -3.75
CA GLY A 340 13.00 8.44 -4.17
C GLY A 340 14.07 7.41 -4.57
N GLN A 341 13.88 6.16 -4.15
CA GLN A 341 14.78 5.04 -4.46
C GLN A 341 14.11 3.98 -5.35
N VAL A 342 12.93 4.26 -5.90
CA VAL A 342 12.27 3.38 -6.86
C VAL A 342 13.00 3.47 -8.20
N LYS A 343 13.24 2.32 -8.83
CA LYS A 343 13.64 2.27 -10.24
C LYS A 343 12.38 2.35 -11.09
N GLY A 344 12.14 3.50 -11.71
CA GLY A 344 10.95 3.74 -12.50
C GLY A 344 10.86 2.93 -13.79
N GLY A 345 9.66 2.93 -14.38
CA GLY A 345 9.37 2.25 -15.64
C GLY A 345 8.22 1.25 -15.55
N LEU A 346 8.22 0.29 -16.47
CA LEU A 346 7.26 -0.81 -16.52
C LEU A 346 7.95 -2.08 -16.04
N ALA A 347 7.35 -2.80 -15.10
CA ALA A 347 7.84 -4.10 -14.62
C ALA A 347 6.70 -5.13 -14.65
N GLY A 348 7.04 -6.42 -14.78
CA GLY A 348 6.04 -7.48 -14.97
C GLY A 348 5.52 -7.54 -16.41
N ALA A 349 4.52 -8.39 -16.63
CA ALA A 349 3.92 -8.62 -17.94
C ALA A 349 2.45 -8.18 -17.91
N GLN A 350 2.03 -7.48 -18.96
CA GLN A 350 0.60 -7.20 -19.15
C GLN A 350 -0.13 -8.52 -19.44
N PRO A 351 -1.25 -8.83 -18.76
CA PRO A 351 -2.05 -10.01 -19.09
C PRO A 351 -2.58 -9.92 -20.52
N ASP A 352 -2.54 -11.05 -21.25
CA ASP A 352 -3.20 -11.17 -22.55
C ASP A 352 -4.72 -10.94 -22.39
N LEU A 353 -5.32 -10.19 -23.33
CA LEU A 353 -6.74 -9.86 -23.33
C LEU A 353 -7.65 -10.97 -23.88
N GLY A 354 -7.09 -12.11 -24.31
CA GLY A 354 -7.83 -13.34 -24.64
C GLY A 354 -7.55 -13.88 -26.02
#